data_AF-Q2GVJ0-F1
#
_entry.id   AF-Q2GVJ0-F1
#
_cell.length_a   1.000
_cell.length_b   1.000
_cell.length_c   1.000
_cell.angle_alpha   90.00
_cell.angle_beta   90.00
_cell.angle_gamma   90.00
#
_symmetry.space_group_name_H-M   'P 1'
#
loop_
_entity.id
_entity.type
_entity.pdbx_description
1 polymer ?
#
loop_
_entity_poly.entity_id
_entity_poly.type
_entity_poly.pdbx_seq_one_letter_code
_entity_poly.pdbx_strand_id
1 'polypeptide(L)'
;MSVAVGNAQRPLMDHTQDREATIKALTREIEELREKIRENGRQKREAEEEAERERKRTEKAEKPMQDTTIKEYLDACQKHLFDRLKVEPDMARGPQGGLTNPTKKWCRTKLLPWTNFLDD
;
A
#
# COMPACT_ATOMS: atom_id res chain seq x y z
N MET A 1 14.17 -80.28 49.97
CA MET A 1 13.87 -78.85 50.23
C MET A 1 14.08 -78.10 48.93
N SER A 2 13.02 -77.71 48.24
CA SER A 2 13.10 -77.00 46.95
C SER A 2 12.62 -75.57 47.17
N VAL A 3 13.52 -74.60 46.99
CA VAL A 3 13.24 -73.18 47.26
C VAL A 3 12.64 -72.57 46.00
N ALA A 4 11.39 -72.13 46.09
CA ALA A 4 10.69 -71.43 45.04
C ALA A 4 11.29 -70.02 44.86
N VAL A 5 12.07 -69.84 43.79
CA VAL A 5 12.47 -68.52 43.29
C VAL A 5 11.37 -68.05 42.34
N GLY A 6 10.47 -67.21 42.85
CA GLY A 6 9.49 -66.57 41.99
C GLY A 6 8.81 -65.42 42.70
N ASN A 7 9.23 -64.18 42.43
CA ASN A 7 8.31 -63.05 42.21
C ASN A 7 8.93 -61.66 41.93
N ALA A 8 10.23 -61.51 41.63
CA ALA A 8 10.78 -60.17 41.39
C ALA A 8 10.48 -59.59 39.98
N GLN A 9 10.07 -60.42 39.01
CA GLN A 9 9.99 -60.02 37.59
C GLN A 9 8.69 -59.31 37.18
N ARG A 10 7.58 -59.53 37.91
CA ARG A 10 6.25 -59.00 37.55
C ARG A 10 6.08 -57.47 37.71
N PRO A 11 6.55 -56.82 38.80
CA PRO A 11 6.34 -55.38 38.96
C PRO A 11 7.19 -54.53 38.00
N LEU A 12 8.32 -55.06 37.51
CA LEU A 12 9.18 -54.35 36.55
C LEU A 12 8.54 -54.23 35.16
N MET A 13 7.79 -55.25 34.74
CA MET A 13 7.09 -55.30 33.44
C MET A 13 5.92 -54.30 33.36
N ASP A 14 5.23 -54.05 34.47
CA ASP A 14 4.07 -53.14 34.53
C ASP A 14 4.51 -51.68 34.37
N HIS A 15 5.60 -51.28 35.02
CA HIS A 15 6.19 -49.95 34.88
C HIS A 15 6.82 -49.69 33.51
N THR A 16 7.32 -50.73 32.82
CA THR A 16 7.80 -50.58 31.45
C THR A 16 6.66 -50.35 30.47
N GLN A 17 5.53 -51.02 30.67
CA GLN A 17 4.37 -50.90 29.80
C GLN A 17 3.67 -49.53 29.97
N ASP A 18 3.64 -49.00 31.19
CA ASP A 18 3.14 -47.65 31.49
C ASP A 18 4.04 -46.54 30.86
N ARG A 19 5.36 -46.73 30.89
CA ARG A 19 6.31 -45.83 30.21
C ARG A 19 6.16 -45.87 28.70
N GLU A 20 5.99 -47.04 28.11
CA GLU A 20 5.76 -47.18 26.66
C GLU A 20 4.44 -46.51 26.23
N ALA A 21 3.38 -46.65 27.02
CA ALA A 21 2.12 -45.96 26.79
C ALA A 21 2.29 -44.44 26.85
N THR A 22 3.05 -43.95 27.84
CA THR A 22 3.36 -42.53 28.01
C THR A 22 4.19 -41.97 26.84
N ILE A 23 5.22 -42.71 26.41
CA ILE A 23 6.05 -42.33 25.25
C ILE A 23 5.19 -42.22 24.00
N LYS A 24 4.28 -43.19 23.77
CA LYS A 24 3.40 -43.20 22.61
C LYS A 24 2.38 -42.05 22.62
N ALA A 25 1.90 -41.65 23.80
CA ALA A 25 1.04 -40.49 23.93
C ALA A 25 1.79 -39.19 23.63
N LEU A 26 3.00 -39.03 24.19
CA LEU A 26 3.85 -37.86 23.96
C LEU A 26 4.30 -37.73 22.49
N THR A 27 4.62 -38.84 21.82
CA THR A 27 4.98 -38.79 20.39
C THR A 27 3.82 -38.31 19.52
N ARG A 28 2.61 -38.77 19.82
CA ARG A 28 1.39 -38.31 19.13
C ARG A 28 1.16 -36.82 19.35
N GLU A 29 1.32 -36.34 20.59
CA GLU A 29 1.15 -34.93 20.92
C GLU A 29 2.21 -34.04 20.24
N ILE A 30 3.46 -34.50 20.17
CA ILE A 30 4.53 -33.81 19.42
C ILE A 30 4.17 -33.70 17.93
N GLU A 31 3.60 -34.75 17.34
CA GLU A 31 3.23 -34.76 15.92
C GLU A 31 2.05 -33.81 15.64
N GLU A 32 1.04 -33.80 16.51
CA GLU A 32 -0.08 -32.85 16.42
C GLU A 32 0.38 -31.39 16.58
N LEU A 33 1.31 -31.12 17.50
CA LEU A 33 1.91 -29.79 17.65
C LEU A 33 2.74 -29.38 16.43
N ARG A 34 3.47 -30.31 15.83
CA ARG A 34 4.24 -30.05 14.59
C ARG A 34 3.33 -29.71 13.41
N GLU A 35 2.20 -30.38 13.27
CA GLU A 35 1.20 -30.03 12.26
C GLU A 35 0.61 -28.64 12.51
N LYS A 36 0.23 -28.32 13.75
CA LYS A 36 -0.27 -26.98 14.11
C LYS A 36 0.73 -25.87 13.84
N ILE A 37 2.02 -26.11 14.11
CA ILE A 37 3.09 -25.14 13.82
C ILE A 37 3.24 -24.93 12.31
N ARG A 38 3.20 -26.01 11.51
CA ARG A 38 3.27 -25.91 10.04
C ARG A 38 2.09 -25.13 9.48
N GLU A 39 0.88 -25.43 9.92
CA GLU A 39 -0.31 -24.74 9.45
C GLU A 39 -0.32 -23.26 9.85
N ASN A 40 0.05 -22.94 11.09
CA ASN A 40 0.17 -21.55 11.54
C ASN A 40 1.25 -20.80 10.73
N GLY A 41 2.38 -21.46 10.45
CA GLY A 41 3.44 -20.92 9.60
C GLY A 41 2.98 -20.61 8.18
N ARG A 42 2.14 -21.47 7.60
CA ARG A 42 1.52 -21.27 6.28
C ARG A 42 0.57 -20.07 6.30
N GLN A 43 -0.33 -20.01 7.27
CA GLN A 43 -1.30 -18.92 7.42
C GLN A 43 -0.60 -17.55 7.61
N LYS A 44 0.48 -17.51 8.40
CA LYS A 44 1.26 -16.28 8.57
C LYS A 44 1.89 -15.79 7.27
N ARG A 45 2.46 -16.71 6.48
CA ARG A 45 3.05 -16.35 5.18
C ARG A 45 2.00 -15.85 4.20
N GLU A 46 0.85 -16.51 4.13
CA GLU A 46 -0.26 -16.07 3.27
C GLU A 46 -0.77 -14.68 3.68
N ALA A 47 -0.92 -14.43 4.98
CA ALA A 47 -1.32 -13.12 5.50
C ALA A 47 -0.27 -12.03 5.23
N GLU A 48 1.02 -12.35 5.34
CA GLU A 48 2.12 -11.43 5.06
C GLU A 48 2.19 -11.08 3.57
N GLU A 49 2.05 -12.08 2.68
CA GLU A 49 1.98 -11.86 1.23
C GLU A 49 0.76 -11.05 0.81
N GLU A 50 -0.38 -11.23 1.48
CA GLU A 50 -1.58 -10.42 1.21
C GLU A 50 -1.40 -8.98 1.68
N ALA A 51 -0.88 -8.77 2.90
CA ALA A 51 -0.56 -7.44 3.42
C ALA A 51 0.48 -6.72 2.56
N GLU A 52 1.50 -7.41 2.06
CA GLU A 52 2.50 -6.83 1.16
C GLU A 52 1.89 -6.47 -0.20
N ARG A 53 1.02 -7.34 -0.75
CA ARG A 53 0.28 -7.04 -2.00
C ARG A 53 -0.63 -5.83 -1.83
N GLU A 54 -1.30 -5.71 -0.70
CA GLU A 54 -2.15 -4.56 -0.38
C GLU A 54 -1.33 -3.28 -0.25
N ARG A 55 -0.23 -3.29 0.51
CA ARG A 55 0.71 -2.15 0.61
C ARG A 55 1.25 -1.73 -0.76
N LYS A 56 1.64 -2.68 -1.61
CA LYS A 56 2.09 -2.38 -2.97
C LYS A 56 0.98 -1.78 -3.84
N ARG A 57 -0.29 -2.14 -3.60
CA ARG A 57 -1.44 -1.53 -4.29
C ARG A 57 -1.67 -0.10 -3.80
N THR A 58 -1.63 0.15 -2.49
CA THR A 58 -1.78 1.50 -1.94
C THR A 58 -0.65 2.42 -2.39
N GLU A 59 0.61 1.98 -2.30
CA GLU A 59 1.76 2.77 -2.79
C GLU A 59 1.66 3.09 -4.29
N LYS A 60 1.17 2.17 -5.13
CA LYS A 60 0.98 2.43 -6.56
C LYS A 60 -0.18 3.40 -6.83
N ALA A 61 -1.21 3.39 -6.00
CA ALA A 61 -2.35 4.31 -6.10
C ALA A 61 -2.00 5.71 -5.55
N GLU A 62 -1.14 5.79 -4.53
CA GLU A 62 -0.71 7.05 -3.92
C GLU A 62 0.42 7.75 -4.69
N LYS A 63 1.27 7.02 -5.43
CA LYS A 63 2.32 7.62 -6.28
C LYS A 63 1.83 8.66 -7.30
N PRO A 64 0.70 8.46 -8.03
CA PRO A 64 0.15 9.51 -8.89
C PRO A 64 -0.62 10.61 -8.12
N MET A 65 -0.90 10.40 -6.82
CA MET A 65 -1.45 11.41 -5.92
C MET A 65 -0.35 11.97 -5.00
N GLN A 66 0.87 12.17 -5.51
CA GLN A 66 1.76 13.08 -4.82
C GLN A 66 1.03 14.41 -4.68
N ASP A 67 1.04 14.97 -3.47
CA ASP A 67 0.57 16.32 -3.20
C ASP A 67 1.35 17.28 -4.10
N THR A 68 0.86 17.51 -5.32
CA THR A 68 1.34 18.63 -6.11
C THR A 68 0.97 19.85 -5.32
N THR A 69 1.95 20.54 -4.79
CA THR A 69 1.67 21.81 -4.13
C THR A 69 0.99 22.69 -5.17
N ILE A 70 0.02 23.52 -4.77
CA ILE A 70 -0.68 24.45 -5.68
C ILE A 70 0.33 25.19 -6.58
N LYS A 71 1.50 25.54 -6.03
CA LYS A 71 2.63 26.12 -6.75
C LYS A 71 3.13 25.26 -7.93
N GLU A 72 3.38 23.97 -7.72
CA GLU A 72 3.89 23.07 -8.77
C GLU A 72 2.85 22.84 -9.86
N TYR A 73 1.58 22.75 -9.47
CA TYR A 73 0.46 22.69 -10.41
C TYR A 73 0.40 23.94 -11.29
N LEU A 74 0.48 25.13 -10.69
CA LEU A 74 0.47 26.40 -11.41
C LEU A 74 1.69 26.54 -12.33
N ASP A 75 2.89 26.16 -11.87
CA ASP A 75 4.10 26.17 -12.70
C ASP A 75 3.98 25.21 -13.90
N ALA A 76 3.42 24.02 -13.69
CA ALA A 76 3.18 23.06 -14.77
C ALA A 76 2.13 23.56 -15.77
N CYS A 77 1.04 24.16 -15.28
CA CYS A 77 0.06 24.83 -16.11
C CYS A 77 0.69 25.96 -16.92
N GLN A 78 1.52 26.79 -16.30
CA GLN A 78 2.20 27.88 -16.99
C GLN A 78 3.11 27.36 -18.10
N LYS A 79 3.94 26.34 -17.82
CA LYS A 79 4.83 25.75 -18.83
C LYS A 79 4.08 25.04 -19.96
N HIS A 80 3.07 24.26 -19.64
CA HIS A 80 2.48 23.34 -20.64
C HIS A 80 1.23 23.87 -21.33
N LEU A 81 0.44 24.71 -20.67
CA LEU A 81 -0.78 25.28 -21.26
C LEU A 81 -0.47 26.56 -22.03
N PHE A 82 0.35 27.47 -21.50
CA PHE A 82 0.63 28.74 -22.18
C PHE A 82 1.52 28.57 -23.42
N ASP A 83 2.42 27.59 -23.46
CA ASP A 83 3.20 27.26 -24.66
C ASP A 83 2.31 26.89 -25.86
N ARG A 84 1.09 26.40 -25.61
CA ARG A 84 0.12 26.03 -26.65
C ARG A 84 -0.84 27.16 -27.00
N LEU A 85 -0.94 28.19 -26.16
CA LEU A 85 -1.77 29.36 -26.41
C LEU A 85 -1.00 30.34 -27.29
N LYS A 86 -1.28 30.31 -28.59
CA LYS A 86 -0.78 31.30 -29.53
C LYS A 86 -1.84 32.39 -29.72
N VAL A 87 -1.40 33.65 -29.69
CA VAL A 87 -2.25 34.77 -30.11
C VAL A 87 -2.49 34.60 -31.61
N GLU A 88 -3.75 34.46 -32.02
CA GLU A 88 -4.14 34.47 -33.43
C GLU A 88 -4.08 35.92 -33.94
N PRO A 89 -3.14 36.27 -34.83
CA PRO A 89 -2.98 37.65 -35.30
C PRO A 89 -4.02 38.02 -36.38
N ASP A 90 -4.63 37.02 -37.02
CA ASP A 90 -5.63 37.23 -38.05
C ASP A 90 -6.98 37.57 -37.44
N MET A 91 -7.34 38.84 -37.49
CA MET A 91 -8.62 39.35 -36.99
C MET A 91 -9.83 38.69 -37.68
N ALA A 92 -9.67 38.17 -38.90
CA ALA A 92 -10.74 37.47 -39.62
C ALA A 92 -11.03 36.06 -39.06
N ARG A 93 -10.10 35.48 -38.29
CA ARG A 93 -10.27 34.20 -37.57
C ARG A 93 -10.76 34.37 -36.14
N GLY A 94 -10.83 35.61 -35.65
CA GLY A 94 -11.44 35.94 -34.38
C GLY A 94 -12.95 35.69 -34.39
N PRO A 95 -13.61 35.78 -33.23
CA PRO A 95 -15.06 35.63 -33.12
C PRO A 95 -15.77 36.53 -34.14
N GLN A 96 -16.68 35.95 -34.95
CA GLN A 96 -17.41 36.66 -36.01
C GLN A 96 -18.47 37.66 -35.50
N GLY A 97 -18.51 37.94 -34.20
CA GLY A 97 -19.21 39.08 -33.63
C GLY A 97 -18.22 40.22 -33.48
N GLY A 98 -18.48 41.35 -34.14
CA GLY A 98 -17.66 42.56 -33.92
C GLY A 98 -17.49 42.78 -32.42
N LEU A 99 -16.24 42.97 -31.99
CA LEU A 99 -15.94 43.38 -30.61
C LEU A 99 -16.93 44.50 -30.29
N THR A 100 -17.77 44.29 -29.28
CA THR A 100 -18.71 45.32 -28.85
C THR A 100 -17.86 46.53 -28.50
N ASN A 101 -17.77 47.51 -29.41
CA ASN A 101 -17.03 48.72 -29.15
C ASN A 101 -17.73 49.32 -27.92
N PRO A 102 -17.09 49.32 -26.74
CA PRO A 102 -17.76 49.73 -25.52
C PRO A 102 -17.86 51.25 -25.58
N THR A 103 -18.86 51.75 -26.28
CA THR A 103 -19.20 53.16 -26.32
C THR A 103 -19.54 53.57 -24.89
N LYS A 104 -18.85 54.60 -24.37
CA LYS A 104 -18.93 55.12 -23.00
C LYS A 104 -18.09 54.41 -21.92
N LYS A 105 -17.15 53.51 -22.25
CA LYS A 105 -16.15 53.04 -21.28
C LYS A 105 -14.78 53.67 -21.56
N TRP A 106 -14.08 54.09 -20.51
CA TRP A 106 -12.68 54.50 -20.62
C TRP A 106 -11.81 53.27 -20.92
N CYS A 107 -11.50 53.04 -22.19
CA CYS A 107 -10.57 52.00 -22.60
C CYS A 107 -9.14 52.51 -22.42
N ARG A 108 -8.38 51.89 -21.51
CA ARG A 108 -6.94 52.19 -21.37
C ARG A 108 -6.23 51.84 -22.68
N THR A 109 -5.50 52.80 -23.23
CA THR A 109 -4.74 52.62 -24.49
C THR A 109 -3.45 51.84 -24.29
N LYS A 110 -3.04 51.62 -23.03
CA LYS A 110 -1.81 50.93 -22.68
C LYS A 110 -2.10 49.94 -21.56
N LEU A 111 -1.72 48.69 -21.77
CA LEU A 111 -1.60 47.69 -20.72
C LEU A 111 -0.19 47.86 -20.12
N LEU A 112 -0.11 48.17 -18.84
CA LEU A 112 1.16 48.24 -18.11
C LEU A 112 1.39 46.91 -17.38
N PRO A 113 2.63 46.38 -17.36
CA PRO A 113 2.96 45.22 -16.55
C PRO A 113 2.62 45.49 -15.09
N TRP A 114 2.01 44.53 -14.42
CA TRP A 114 1.72 44.62 -12.99
C TRP A 114 2.97 44.21 -12.21
N THR A 115 3.90 45.15 -12.04
CA THR A 115 5.24 44.87 -11.49
C THR A 115 5.25 44.61 -9.99
N ASN A 116 4.26 45.12 -9.26
CA ASN A 116 4.24 45.10 -7.79
C ASN A 116 3.23 44.09 -7.24
N PHE A 117 2.91 43.04 -7.99
CA PHE A 117 1.90 42.06 -7.58
C PHE A 117 2.41 41.11 -6.47
N LEU A 118 3.72 40.93 -6.35
CA LEU A 118 4.36 39.99 -5.43
C LEU A 118 5.15 40.67 -4.31
N ASP A 119 5.13 42.00 -4.25
CA ASP A 119 5.82 42.77 -3.21
C ASP A 119 4.89 42.94 -2.00
N ASP A 120 4.93 41.98 -1.07
CA ASP A 120 4.48 42.11 0.32
C ASP A 120 5.70 42.19 1.26
#